data_AF-A0A966QG25-F1
#
_entry.id   AF-A0A966QG25-F1
#
_cell.length_a   1.000
_cell.length_b   1.000
_cell.length_c   1.000
_cell.angle_alpha   90.00
_cell.angle_beta   90.00
_cell.angle_gamma   90.00
#
_symmetry.space_group_name_H-M   'P 1'
#
loop_
_entity.id
_entity.type
_entity.pdbx_description
1 polymer ?
#
loop_
_entity_poly.entity_id
_entity_poly.type
_entity_poly.pdbx_seq_one_letter_code
_entity_poly.pdbx_strand_id
1 'polypeptide(L)' 'MGLLSLLVSLQPVRAQAQRFLWSPGPSVGPATKVEPSNCVMAADGTITCNTKLVNPPGDTQAKPQFDYFRN' A
#
# COMPACT_ATOMS: atom_id res chain seq x y z
N MET A 1 -10.47 -38.33 21.01
CA MET A 1 -11.52 -38.04 20.02
C MET A 1 -12.35 -36.89 20.54
N GLY A 2 -12.31 -35.74 19.87
CA GLY A 2 -13.05 -34.54 20.26
C GLY A 2 -12.67 -33.42 19.32
N LEU A 3 -13.36 -33.36 18.18
CA LEU A 3 -13.21 -32.31 17.18
C LEU A 3 -13.57 -30.95 17.82
N LEU A 4 -12.57 -30.09 18.05
CA LEU A 4 -12.82 -28.66 18.22
C LEU A 4 -13.00 -28.05 16.83
N SER A 5 -14.26 -27.79 16.49
CA SER A 5 -14.71 -27.16 15.26
C SER A 5 -14.05 -25.80 15.03
N LEU A 6 -13.32 -25.69 13.91
CA LEU A 6 -12.93 -24.42 13.31
C LEU A 6 -14.20 -23.66 12.87
N LEU A 7 -14.66 -22.72 13.68
CA LEU A 7 -15.57 -21.67 13.23
C LEU A 7 -14.74 -20.57 12.55
N VAL A 8 -14.41 -20.79 11.28
CA VAL A 8 -13.87 -19.72 10.42
C VAL A 8 -15.00 -18.71 10.23
N SER A 9 -14.85 -17.55 10.87
CA SER A 9 -15.71 -16.40 10.61
C SER A 9 -15.47 -15.96 9.17
N LEU A 10 -16.49 -16.09 8.30
CA LEU A 10 -16.50 -15.46 6.98
C LEU A 10 -16.58 -13.95 7.16
N GLN A 11 -15.44 -13.33 7.49
CA GLN A 11 -15.33 -11.88 7.40
C GLN A 11 -15.32 -11.52 5.92
N PRO A 12 -16.17 -10.58 5.46
CA PRO A 12 -16.11 -10.12 4.09
C PRO A 12 -14.69 -9.62 3.82
N VAL A 13 -14.03 -10.22 2.83
CA VAL A 13 -12.73 -9.76 2.34
C VAL A 13 -12.94 -8.34 1.83
N ARG A 14 -12.61 -7.36 2.68
CA ARG A 14 -12.58 -5.96 2.29
C ARG A 14 -11.42 -5.83 1.32
N ALA A 15 -11.72 -5.71 0.03
CA ALA A 15 -10.71 -5.39 -0.97
C ALA A 15 -9.93 -4.16 -0.48
N GLN A 16 -8.61 -4.29 -0.38
CA GLN A 16 -7.74 -3.15 -0.07
C GLN A 16 -7.87 -2.17 -1.23
N ALA A 17 -8.63 -1.10 -1.03
CA ALA A 17 -8.79 -0.06 -2.02
C ALA A 17 -7.65 0.96 -1.85
N GLN A 18 -6.75 1.01 -2.83
CA GLN A 18 -5.74 2.05 -2.89
C GLN A 18 -6.39 3.36 -3.33
N ARG A 19 -6.23 4.42 -2.55
CA ARG A 19 -6.71 5.77 -2.91
C ARG A 19 -5.52 6.71 -2.97
N PHE A 20 -5.46 7.49 -4.03
CA PHE A 20 -4.45 8.53 -4.20
C PHE A 20 -5.09 9.89 -3.88
N LEU A 21 -4.42 10.68 -3.04
CA LEU A 21 -4.88 12.02 -2.72
C LEU A 21 -4.57 12.94 -3.91
N TRP A 22 -5.61 13.35 -4.65
CA TRP A 22 -5.47 14.42 -5.64
C TRP A 22 -5.67 15.76 -4.94
N SER A 23 -4.58 16.42 -4.59
CA SER A 23 -4.57 17.78 -4.06
C SER A 23 -3.43 18.56 -4.71
N PRO A 24 -3.46 19.90 -4.76
CA PRO A 24 -2.29 20.69 -5.12
C PRO A 24 -1.17 20.35 -4.12
N GLY A 25 -0.23 19.51 -4.55
CA GLY A 25 0.60 18.72 -3.65
C GLY A 25 1.27 17.57 -4.41
N PRO A 26 2.20 16.84 -3.76
CA PRO A 26 3.29 16.11 -4.41
C PRO A 26 2.81 15.16 -5.52
N SER A 27 3.61 15.04 -6.59
CA SER A 27 3.39 14.22 -7.79
C SER A 27 3.35 12.71 -7.49
N VAL A 28 2.43 12.25 -6.65
CA VAL A 28 2.22 10.85 -6.32
C VAL A 28 1.28 10.21 -7.34
N GLY A 29 1.72 9.14 -7.99
CA GLY A 29 0.96 8.41 -9.01
C GLY A 29 1.10 6.90 -8.83
N PRO A 30 0.50 6.08 -9.70
CA PRO A 30 0.53 4.61 -9.57
C PRO A 30 1.93 4.00 -9.57
N ALA A 31 2.91 4.69 -10.15
CA ALA A 31 4.30 4.26 -10.19
C ALA A 31 5.12 4.74 -8.98
N THR A 32 4.54 5.52 -8.06
CA THR A 32 5.18 5.91 -6.80
C THR A 32 5.44 4.67 -5.94
N LYS A 33 6.67 4.54 -5.44
CA LYS A 33 7.07 3.46 -4.55
C LYS A 33 7.30 3.99 -3.14
N VAL A 34 7.00 3.14 -2.15
CA VAL A 34 7.38 3.38 -0.75
C VAL A 34 8.70 2.66 -0.52
N GLU A 35 9.75 3.41 -0.18
CA GLU A 35 11.04 2.84 0.17
C GLU A 35 11.25 2.93 1.69
N PRO A 36 11.53 1.81 2.37
CA PRO A 36 11.91 1.83 3.78
C PRO A 36 13.32 2.42 3.94
N SER A 37 13.53 3.17 5.01
CA SER A 37 14.82 3.76 5.39
C SER A 37 14.99 3.75 6.90
N ASN A 38 16.23 3.79 7.39
CA ASN A 38 16.54 3.89 8.83
C ASN A 38 15.81 2.86 9.69
N CYS A 39 15.86 1.58 9.29
CA CYS A 39 15.22 0.49 10.02
C CYS A 39 15.95 0.20 11.34
N VAL A 40 15.20 0.11 12.43
CA VAL A 40 15.69 -0.24 13.77
C VAL A 40 14.97 -1.49 14.27
N MET A 41 15.73 -2.40 14.90
CA MET A 41 15.20 -3.61 15.52
C MET A 41 15.02 -3.39 17.03
N ALA A 42 13.82 -3.61 17.54
CA ALA A 42 13.51 -3.52 18.96
C ALA A 42 13.89 -4.82 19.69
N ALA A 43 13.91 -4.77 21.03
CA ALA A 43 14.30 -5.91 21.87
C ALA A 43 13.36 -7.11 21.75
N ASP A 44 12.14 -6.90 21.27
CA ASP A 44 11.13 -7.93 20.98
C ASP A 44 11.30 -8.57 19.58
N GLY A 45 12.33 -8.16 18.83
CA GLY A 45 12.62 -8.63 17.48
C GLY A 45 11.80 -7.94 16.37
N THR A 46 10.97 -6.96 16.70
CA THR A 46 10.22 -6.20 15.68
C THR A 46 11.13 -5.20 14.98
N ILE A 47 10.89 -4.97 13.67
CA ILE A 47 11.65 -3.99 12.88
C ILE A 47 10.73 -2.84 12.52
N THR A 48 11.14 -1.62 12.88
CA THR A 48 10.46 -0.38 12.52
C THR A 48 11.33 0.42 11.57
N CYS A 49 10.79 0.83 10.42
CA CYS A 49 11.49 1.66 9.43
C CYS A 49 10.74 2.98 9.21
N ASN A 50 11.49 4.05 8.94
CA ASN A 50 10.92 5.23 8.29
C ASN A 50 10.57 4.89 6.84
N THR A 51 9.65 5.63 6.25
CA THR A 51 9.27 5.45 4.85
C THR A 51 9.43 6.74 4.06
N LYS A 52 9.91 6.60 2.83
CA LYS A 52 9.99 7.69 1.86
C LYS A 52 9.21 7.31 0.61
N LEU A 53 8.50 8.30 0.04
CA LEU A 53 7.89 8.15 -1.28
C LEU A 53 8.92 8.49 -2.37
N VAL A 54 9.09 7.57 -3.31
CA VAL A 54 9.95 7.74 -4.48
C VAL A 54 9.08 7.69 -5.73
N ASN A 55 9.03 8.82 -6.44
CA ASN A 55 8.34 8.92 -7.72
C ASN A 55 9.34 8.59 -8.84
N PRO A 56 8.90 7.96 -9.95
CA PRO A 56 9.75 7.80 -11.11
C PRO A 56 10.18 9.17 -11.66
N PRO A 57 11.35 9.24 -12.32
CA PRO A 57 11.80 10.47 -12.95
C PRO A 57 10.81 10.93 -14.01
N GLY A 58 10.33 12.17 -13.90
CA GLY A 58 9.41 12.77 -14.84
C GLY A 58 8.88 14.10 -14.32
N ASP A 59 8.94 15.13 -15.17
CA ASP A 59 8.39 16.46 -14.88
C ASP A 59 6.87 16.51 -15.04
N THR A 60 6.27 15.40 -15.47
CA THR A 60 4.84 15.27 -15.67
C THR A 60 4.13 15.18 -14.33
N GLN A 61 3.26 16.15 -14.04
CA GLN A 61 2.38 16.11 -12.88
C GLN A 61 1.59 14.80 -12.85
N ALA A 62 1.47 14.21 -11.65
CA ALA A 62 0.68 13.00 -11.48
C ALA A 62 -0.77 13.25 -11.91
N LYS A 63 -1.25 12.42 -12.85
CA LYS A 63 -2.63 12.42 -13.36
C LYS A 63 -3.25 11.03 -13.14
N PRO A 64 -4.58 10.93 -13.00
CA PRO A 64 -5.24 9.63 -12.94
C PRO A 64 -4.88 8.80 -14.17
N GLN A 65 -4.58 7.53 -13.93
CA GLN A 65 -4.48 6.55 -15.00
C GLN A 65 -5.85 5.92 -15.16
N PHE A 66 -6.35 5.89 -16.39
CA PHE A 66 -7.60 5.23 -16.73
C PHE A 66 -7.27 4.00 -17.58
N ASP A 67 -7.40 2.82 -16.98
CA ASP A 67 -7.42 1.58 -17.73
C ASP A 67 -8.85 1.32 -18.18
N TYR A 68 -9.09 1.47 -19.48
CA TYR A 68 -10.41 1.18 -20.05
C TYR A 68 -10.68 -0.33 -20.03
N PHE A 69 -11.92 -0.71 -19.73
CA PHE A 69 -12.36 -2.09 -19.89
C PHE A 69 -12.17 -2.53 -21.34
N ARG A 70 -11.54 -3.69 -21.55
CA ARG A 70 -11.49 -4.34 -22.86
C ARG A 70 -12.72 -5.24 -22.98
N ASN A 71 -13.55 -4.97 -23.99
CA ASN A 71 -14.70 -5.81 -24.35
C ASN A 71 -14.25 -7.01 -25.18
#